data_AF-A0AB36BFH3-F1
#
_entry.id   AF-A0AB36BFH3-F1
#
_cell.length_a   1.000
_cell.length_b   1.000
_cell.length_c   1.000
_cell.angle_alpha   90.00
_cell.angle_beta   90.00
_cell.angle_gamma   90.00
#
_symmetry.space_group_name_H-M   'P 1'
#
loop_
_entity.id
_entity.type
_entity.pdbx_description
1 polymer ?
#
loop_
_entity_poly.entity_id
_entity_poly.type
_entity_poly.pdbx_seq_one_letter_code
_entity_poly.pdbx_strand_id
1 'polypeptide(L)' 'MTQYLITTFTDSTGIPHNHVTKARENQSFTVVNAESKEEARKIYEEADNE' A
#
# COMPACT_ATOMS: atom_id res chain seq x y z
N MET A 1 13.99 4.74 -12.34
CA MET A 1 14.24 3.88 -11.15
C MET A 1 13.09 2.90 -11.01
N THR A 2 13.34 1.69 -10.49
CA THR A 2 12.28 0.69 -10.27
C THR A 2 11.74 0.79 -8.84
N GLN A 3 10.42 0.85 -8.70
CA GLN A 3 9.75 0.86 -7.39
C GLN A 3 9.36 -0.57 -6.99
N TYR A 4 9.47 -0.89 -5.70
CA TYR A 4 9.05 -2.16 -5.11
C TYR A 4 8.16 -1.89 -3.90
N LEU A 5 7.05 -2.61 -3.76
CA LEU A 5 6.22 -2.65 -2.56
C LEU A 5 6.62 -3.88 -1.74
N ILE A 6 6.97 -3.65 -0.47
CA ILE A 6 7.23 -4.71 0.50
C ILE A 6 6.07 -4.68 1.50
N THR A 7 5.32 -5.78 1.59
CA THR A 7 4.31 -5.96 2.64
C THR A 7 4.78 -7.01 3.63
N THR A 8 4.53 -6.77 4.91
CA THR A 8 4.82 -7.73 5.97
C THR A 8 3.51 -8.13 6.63
N PHE A 9 3.23 -9.42 6.64
CA PHE A 9 2.09 -10.01 7.34
C PHE A 9 2.60 -10.86 8.49
N THR A 10 2.09 -10.61 9.70
CA THR A 10 2.37 -11.44 10.86
C THR A 10 1.26 -12.46 11.01
N ASP A 11 1.60 -13.75 11.00
CA ASP A 11 0.62 -14.80 11.21
C ASP A 11 0.18 -14.92 12.68
N SER A 12 -0.78 -15.80 12.97
CA SER A 12 -1.28 -16.04 14.33
C SER A 12 -0.22 -16.63 15.28
N THR A 13 0.91 -17.11 14.75
CA THR A 13 2.04 -17.63 15.53
C THR A 13 3.10 -16.54 15.81
N GLY A 14 2.89 -15.32 15.30
CA GLY A 14 3.81 -14.20 15.48
C GLY A 14 4.97 -14.16 14.49
N ILE A 15 4.96 -15.03 13.47
CA ILE A 15 6.03 -15.08 12.47
C ILE A 15 5.72 -14.07 11.35
N PRO A 16 6.65 -13.15 11.04
CA PRO A 16 6.48 -12.21 9.94
C PRO A 16 6.82 -12.86 8.59
N HIS A 17 5.95 -12.65 7.61
CA HIS A 17 6.11 -13.08 6.23
C HIS A 17 6.19 -11.85 5.33
N ASN A 18 7.27 -11.74 4.58
CA ASN A 18 7.49 -10.61 3.67
C ASN A 18 7.09 -10.99 2.24
N HIS A 19 6.32 -10.12 1.59
CA HIS A 19 5.98 -10.23 0.18
C HIS A 19 6.51 -9.02 -0.59
N VAL A 20 7.16 -9.27 -1.73
CA VAL A 20 7.82 -8.23 -2.53
C VAL A 20 7.19 -8.19 -3.91
N THR A 21 6.65 -7.02 -4.27
CA THR A 21 6.00 -6.79 -5.57
C THR A 21 6.69 -5.66 -6.32
N LYS A 22 7.12 -5.92 -7.55
CA LYS A 22 7.70 -4.90 -8.43
C LYS A 22 6.60 -4.08 -9.11
N ALA A 23 6.72 -2.75 -9.09
CA ALA A 23 5.83 -1.86 -9.84
C ALA A 23 6.03 -2.00 -11.36
N ARG A 24 4.94 -1.90 -12.12
CA ARG A 24 4.97 -1.75 -13.58
C ARG A 24 5.32 -0.30 -13.98
N GLU A 25 5.59 -0.07 -15.26
CA GLU A 25 6.08 1.23 -15.78
C GLU A 25 5.16 2.42 -15.46
N ASN A 26 3.84 2.19 -15.39
CA ASN A 26 2.83 3.22 -15.08
C ASN A 26 2.09 2.93 -13.76
N GLN A 27 2.74 2.26 -12.81
CA GLN A 27 2.14 1.91 -11.52
C GLN A 27 2.90 2.59 -10.38
N SER A 28 2.16 3.27 -9.51
CA SER A 28 2.61 3.75 -8.20
C SER A 28 1.88 3.01 -7.09
N PHE A 29 2.43 3.02 -5.89
CA PHE A 29 1.79 2.50 -4.69
C PHE A 29 1.66 3.65 -3.69
N THR A 30 0.48 3.80 -3.11
CA THR A 30 0.21 4.77 -2.05
C THR A 30 -0.36 4.03 -0.85
N VAL A 31 0.20 4.29 0.33
CA VAL A 31 -0.27 3.70 1.59
C VAL A 31 -1.00 4.78 2.37
N VAL A 32 -2.27 4.54 2.66
CA VAL A 32 -3.14 5.43 3.43
C VAL A 32 -3.75 4.66 4.59
N ASN A 33 -3.97 5.35 5.71
CA ASN A 33 -4.68 4.78 6.85
C ASN A 33 -6.17 5.02 6.64
N ALA A 34 -6.96 3.94 6.56
CA ALA A 34 -8.40 4.03 6.37
C ALA A 34 -9.09 2.78 6.92
N GLU A 35 -10.32 2.94 7.40
CA GLU A 35 -11.12 1.81 7.90
C GLU A 35 -11.84 1.05 6.77
N SER A 36 -11.97 1.69 5.60
CA SER A 36 -12.67 1.13 4.44
C SER A 36 -11.99 1.48 3.12
N LYS A 37 -12.35 0.75 2.06
CA LYS A 37 -11.85 1.05 0.71
C LYS A 37 -12.36 2.40 0.20
N GLU A 38 -13.62 2.76 0.47
CA GLU A 38 -14.14 4.07 0.08
C GLU A 38 -13.41 5.22 0.79
N GLU A 39 -13.13 5.07 2.08
CA GLU A 39 -12.39 6.07 2.86
C GLU A 39 -10.94 6.20 2.40
N ALA A 40 -10.25 5.08 2.12
CA ALA A 40 -8.91 5.09 1.54
C ALA A 40 -8.86 5.91 0.24
N ARG A 41 -9.90 5.79 -0.59
CA ARG A 41 -9.99 6.53 -1.85
C ARG A 41 -10.21 8.03 -1.61
N LYS A 42 -11.08 8.40 -0.67
CA LYS A 42 -11.31 9.80 -0.30
C LYS A 42 -10.03 10.47 0.21
N ILE A 43 -9.32 9.83 1.14
CA ILE A 43 -8.06 10.36 1.68
C ILE A 43 -7.03 10.59 0.56
N TYR A 44 -6.93 9.64 -0.37
CA TYR A 44 -6.04 9.78 -1.53
C TYR A 44 -6.45 10.94 -2.46
N GLU A 45 -7.74 11.05 -2.78
CA GLU A 45 -8.29 12.13 -3.61
C GLU A 45 -8.13 13.50 -2.93
N GLU A 46 -8.32 13.60 -1.62
CA GLU A 46 -8.15 14.84 -0.86
C GLU A 46 -6.68 15.30 -0.84
N ALA A 47 -5.73 14.37 -0.68
CA ALA A 47 -4.30 14.69 -0.66
C ALA A 47 -3.73 15.13 -2.04
N ASP A 48 -4.39 14.79 -3.15
CA ASP A 48 -3.96 15.20 -4.51
C ASP A 48 -4.50 16.59 -4.90
N ASN A 49 -5.54 17.07 -4.22
CA ASN A 49 -6.20 18.36 -4.50
C ASN A 49 -5.62 19.55 -3.71
N GLU A 50 -4.47 19.38 -3.04
CA GLU A 50 -3.77 20.39 -2.24
C GLU A 50 -2.42 20.78 -2.86
#